data_AF-A0A5B7SPU5-F1
#
_entry.id   AF-A0A5B7SPU5-F1
#
_cell.length_a   1.000
_cell.length_b   1.000
_cell.length_c   1.000
_cell.angle_alpha   90.00
_cell.angle_beta   90.00
_cell.angle_gamma   90.00
#
_symmetry.space_group_name_H-M   'P 1'
#
loop_
_entity.id
_entity.type
_entity.pdbx_description
1 polymer ?
#
loop_
_entity_poly.entity_id
_entity_poly.type
_entity_poly.pdbx_seq_one_letter_code
_entity_poly.pdbx_strand_id
1 'polypeptide(L)'
;MTQETKDYIETWTKKISSHTGNDLATLFDKYTALFTLYNRLYNESFKQMRDNNQLSKTRYSDFEKATNLVVDFNSANEIIDRLKKRDNFDDIATIADLIRKDIFHINLANGMSQKDIDLELMQNLENKEPIIKAQGAVSTIYNVRCNMQHGEKHFEEHQRMLLEPLIRILDSIVELQIEKLTNEKS
;
A
#
# COMPACT_ATOMS: atom_id res chain seq x y z
N MET A 1 -5.06 0.48 -19.54
CA MET A 1 -5.19 -0.99 -19.39
C MET A 1 -5.21 -1.79 -20.70
N THR A 2 -4.24 -2.70 -20.87
CA THR A 2 -4.17 -3.73 -21.92
C THR A 2 -4.97 -5.00 -21.53
N GLN A 3 -5.22 -5.92 -22.47
CA GLN A 3 -5.84 -7.21 -22.15
C GLN A 3 -4.97 -8.04 -21.18
N GLU A 4 -3.65 -8.04 -21.40
CA GLU A 4 -2.68 -8.68 -20.51
C GLU A 4 -2.82 -8.19 -19.05
N THR A 5 -2.99 -6.89 -18.83
CA THR A 5 -3.18 -6.34 -17.48
C THR A 5 -4.53 -6.76 -16.88
N LYS A 6 -5.60 -6.89 -17.68
CA LYS A 6 -6.90 -7.42 -17.20
C LYS A 6 -6.78 -8.88 -16.77
N ASP A 7 -6.15 -9.72 -17.59
CA ASP A 7 -5.95 -11.14 -17.29
C ASP A 7 -5.07 -11.32 -16.04
N TYR A 8 -4.06 -10.45 -15.89
CA TYR A 8 -3.22 -10.40 -14.69
C TYR A 8 -4.03 -10.05 -13.44
N ILE A 9 -4.87 -9.01 -13.50
CA ILE A 9 -5.76 -8.62 -12.40
C ILE A 9 -6.66 -9.80 -12.03
N GLU A 10 -7.36 -10.40 -13.00
CA GLU A 10 -8.28 -11.52 -12.74
C GLU A 10 -7.55 -12.71 -12.07
N THR A 11 -6.37 -13.07 -12.58
CA THR A 11 -5.57 -14.17 -12.03
C THR A 11 -5.17 -13.90 -10.59
N TRP A 12 -4.67 -12.71 -10.29
CA TRP A 12 -4.22 -12.36 -8.94
C TRP A 12 -5.36 -12.13 -7.97
N THR A 13 -6.48 -11.55 -8.40
CA THR A 13 -7.69 -11.45 -7.57
C THR A 13 -8.20 -12.82 -7.16
N LYS A 14 -8.25 -13.80 -8.10
CA LYS A 14 -8.59 -15.20 -7.77
C LYS A 14 -7.60 -15.78 -6.77
N LYS A 15 -6.30 -15.59 -6.97
CA LYS A 15 -5.27 -16.08 -6.04
C LYS A 15 -5.42 -15.47 -4.64
N ILE A 16 -5.60 -14.16 -4.54
CA ILE A 16 -5.83 -13.45 -3.27
C ILE A 16 -7.07 -14.01 -2.55
N SER A 17 -8.17 -14.25 -3.29
CA SER A 17 -9.41 -14.80 -2.72
C SER A 17 -9.28 -16.25 -2.25
N SER A 18 -8.33 -17.01 -2.78
CA SER A 18 -8.07 -18.40 -2.37
C SER A 18 -7.35 -18.52 -1.02
N HIS A 19 -6.77 -17.43 -0.52
CA HIS A 19 -6.15 -17.38 0.81
C HIS A 19 -7.22 -17.18 1.90
N THR A 20 -7.86 -18.27 2.33
CA THR A 20 -8.97 -18.26 3.32
C THR A 20 -8.55 -18.62 4.76
N GLY A 21 -7.30 -19.01 4.98
CA GLY A 21 -6.76 -19.28 6.31
C GLY A 21 -6.65 -18.01 7.17
N ASN A 22 -6.64 -18.20 8.49
CA ASN A 22 -6.43 -17.13 9.47
C ASN A 22 -5.09 -17.29 10.23
N ASP A 23 -4.23 -18.21 9.81
CA ASP A 23 -2.88 -18.33 10.35
C ASP A 23 -1.98 -17.21 9.80
N LEU A 24 -0.88 -16.95 10.51
CA LEU A 24 0.06 -15.91 10.14
C LEU A 24 0.63 -16.11 8.73
N ALA A 25 0.97 -17.35 8.34
CA ALA A 25 1.53 -17.61 7.01
C ALA A 25 0.54 -17.23 5.90
N THR A 26 -0.75 -17.51 6.08
CA THR A 26 -1.80 -17.06 5.16
C THR A 26 -1.87 -15.53 5.07
N LEU A 27 -1.70 -14.79 6.17
CA LEU A 27 -1.66 -13.31 6.12
C LEU A 27 -0.45 -12.81 5.32
N PHE A 28 0.73 -13.41 5.52
CA PHE A 28 1.94 -13.10 4.76
C PHE A 28 1.74 -13.36 3.26
N ASP A 29 1.17 -14.50 2.90
CA ASP A 29 0.88 -14.86 1.52
C ASP A 29 -0.13 -13.90 0.88
N LYS A 30 -1.20 -13.57 1.62
CA LYS A 30 -2.22 -12.61 1.17
C LYS A 30 -1.64 -11.23 0.95
N TYR A 31 -0.84 -10.72 1.89
CA TYR A 31 -0.16 -9.44 1.75
C TYR A 31 0.79 -9.42 0.55
N THR A 32 1.59 -10.49 0.39
CA THR A 32 2.52 -10.63 -0.73
C THR A 32 1.79 -10.68 -2.07
N ALA A 33 0.68 -11.40 -2.15
CA ALA A 33 -0.14 -11.48 -3.36
C ALA A 33 -0.80 -10.13 -3.69
N LEU A 34 -1.36 -9.44 -2.69
CA LEU A 34 -1.90 -8.09 -2.83
C LEU A 34 -0.84 -7.11 -3.31
N PHE A 35 0.35 -7.13 -2.72
CA PHE A 35 1.42 -6.22 -3.14
C PHE A 35 1.91 -6.54 -4.55
N THR A 36 1.93 -7.82 -4.95
CA THR A 36 2.29 -8.21 -6.33
C THR A 36 1.30 -7.61 -7.34
N LEU A 37 0.01 -7.66 -7.03
CA LEU A 37 -1.02 -7.02 -7.84
C LEU A 37 -0.86 -5.50 -7.83
N TYR A 38 -0.71 -4.89 -6.65
CA TYR A 38 -0.45 -3.46 -6.47
C TYR A 38 0.76 -2.99 -7.30
N ASN A 39 1.82 -3.78 -7.39
CA ASN A 39 3.01 -3.48 -8.18
C ASN A 39 2.69 -3.34 -9.68
N ARG A 40 1.90 -4.26 -10.21
CA ARG A 40 1.44 -4.17 -11.59
C ARG A 40 0.58 -2.93 -11.80
N LEU A 41 -0.31 -2.62 -10.86
CA LEU A 41 -1.25 -1.50 -10.96
C LEU A 41 -0.53 -0.15 -10.94
N TYR A 42 0.39 0.09 -9.99
CA TYR A 42 1.08 1.38 -9.94
C TYR A 42 2.02 1.60 -11.14
N ASN A 43 2.52 0.53 -11.75
CA ASN A 43 3.30 0.64 -12.98
C ASN A 43 2.42 0.93 -14.20
N GLU A 44 1.20 0.40 -14.23
CA GLU A 44 0.21 0.74 -15.27
C GLU A 44 -0.27 2.18 -15.13
N SER A 45 -0.56 2.66 -13.90
CA SER A 45 -0.93 4.06 -13.66
C SER A 45 0.21 5.02 -14.01
N PHE A 46 1.45 4.69 -13.64
CA PHE A 46 2.64 5.44 -14.07
C PHE A 46 2.74 5.55 -15.59
N LYS A 47 2.53 4.44 -16.31
CA LYS A 47 2.54 4.42 -17.77
C LYS A 47 1.44 5.33 -18.34
N GLN A 48 0.23 5.25 -17.80
CA GLN A 48 -0.90 6.09 -18.23
C GLN A 48 -0.65 7.57 -17.98
N MET A 49 -0.18 7.95 -16.79
CA MET A 49 0.18 9.34 -16.48
C MET A 49 1.28 9.87 -17.41
N ARG A 50 2.27 9.01 -17.75
CA ARG A 50 3.32 9.37 -18.71
C ARG A 50 2.76 9.62 -20.10
N ASP A 51 1.93 8.71 -20.60
CA ASP A 51 1.36 8.79 -21.94
C ASP A 51 0.39 10.00 -22.06
N ASN A 52 -0.20 10.44 -20.94
CA ASN A 52 -1.03 11.63 -20.83
C ASN A 52 -0.26 12.94 -20.54
N ASN A 53 1.08 12.92 -20.47
CA ASN A 53 1.92 14.07 -20.09
C ASN A 53 1.59 14.69 -18.72
N GLN A 54 1.16 13.89 -17.76
CA GLN A 54 0.83 14.32 -16.39
C GLN A 54 2.01 14.20 -15.41
N LEU A 55 3.18 13.78 -15.89
CA LEU A 55 4.37 13.64 -15.06
C LEU A 55 5.20 14.93 -15.02
N SER A 56 5.60 15.32 -13.82
CA SER A 56 6.43 16.52 -13.57
C SER A 56 7.93 16.30 -13.73
N LYS A 57 8.41 15.04 -13.73
CA LYS A 57 9.83 14.69 -13.82
C LYS A 57 10.09 13.66 -14.93
N THR A 58 11.32 13.62 -15.42
CA THR A 58 11.75 12.62 -16.42
C THR A 58 11.99 11.24 -15.83
N ARG A 59 12.33 11.15 -14.54
CA ARG A 59 12.64 9.89 -13.83
C ARG A 59 11.95 9.88 -12.48
N TYR A 60 11.43 8.71 -12.12
CA TYR A 60 10.81 8.41 -10.83
C TYR A 60 11.38 7.10 -10.29
N SER A 61 11.70 7.10 -9.00
CA SER A 61 12.07 5.90 -8.26
C SER A 61 10.90 4.92 -8.10
N ASP A 62 11.16 3.65 -7.76
CA ASP A 62 10.09 2.67 -7.46
C ASP A 62 9.23 3.17 -6.28
N PHE A 63 9.87 3.76 -5.27
CA PHE A 63 9.18 4.40 -4.14
C PHE A 63 8.21 5.50 -4.59
N GLU A 64 8.65 6.47 -5.41
CA GLU A 64 7.77 7.55 -5.87
C GLU A 64 6.60 7.01 -6.71
N LYS A 65 6.84 5.99 -7.54
CA LYS A 65 5.79 5.35 -8.34
C LYS A 65 4.78 4.62 -7.46
N ALA A 66 5.27 3.90 -6.46
CA ALA A 66 4.45 3.11 -5.55
C ALA A 66 3.78 3.97 -4.45
N THR A 67 4.08 5.27 -4.35
CA THR A 67 3.56 6.14 -3.30
C THR A 67 2.97 7.43 -3.88
N ASN A 68 3.78 8.47 -4.12
CA ASN A 68 3.32 9.79 -4.59
C ASN A 68 2.43 9.70 -5.82
N LEU A 69 2.87 8.96 -6.84
CA LEU A 69 2.10 8.86 -8.09
C LEU A 69 0.80 8.08 -7.93
N VAL A 70 0.71 7.16 -6.97
CA VAL A 70 -0.55 6.48 -6.65
C VAL A 70 -1.53 7.45 -5.99
N VAL A 71 -1.05 8.33 -5.12
CA VAL A 71 -1.88 9.40 -4.53
C VAL A 71 -2.33 10.39 -5.59
N ASP A 72 -1.43 10.81 -6.49
CA ASP A 72 -1.74 11.74 -7.58
C ASP A 72 -2.76 11.13 -8.56
N PHE A 73 -2.55 9.87 -8.96
CA PHE A 73 -3.43 9.17 -9.91
C PHE A 73 -4.84 8.94 -9.36
N ASN A 74 -4.95 8.52 -8.09
CA ASN A 74 -6.25 8.22 -7.50
C ASN A 74 -6.89 9.40 -6.78
N SER A 75 -6.22 10.54 -6.62
CA SER A 75 -6.56 11.62 -5.68
C SER A 75 -6.55 11.18 -4.21
N ALA A 76 -5.92 12.02 -3.36
CA ALA A 76 -5.90 11.81 -1.93
C ALA A 76 -7.31 11.71 -1.30
N ASN A 77 -8.27 12.50 -1.79
CA ASN A 77 -9.62 12.49 -1.25
C ASN A 77 -10.34 11.16 -1.54
N GLU A 78 -10.21 10.61 -2.74
CA GLU A 78 -10.85 9.33 -3.07
C GLU A 78 -10.20 8.16 -2.33
N ILE A 79 -8.88 8.22 -2.06
CA ILE A 79 -8.22 7.25 -1.18
C ILE A 79 -8.83 7.31 0.23
N ILE A 80 -8.91 8.50 0.83
CA ILE A 80 -9.45 8.66 2.18
C ILE A 80 -10.93 8.25 2.25
N ASP A 81 -11.74 8.65 1.27
CA ASP A 81 -13.16 8.29 1.21
C ASP A 81 -13.36 6.79 1.00
N ARG A 82 -12.52 6.15 0.19
CA ARG A 82 -12.49 4.69 0.03
C ARG A 82 -12.20 3.99 1.35
N LEU A 83 -11.17 4.43 2.07
CA LEU A 83 -10.79 3.84 3.35
C LEU A 83 -11.89 4.00 4.40
N LYS A 84 -12.54 5.17 4.46
CA LYS A 84 -13.71 5.39 5.33
C LYS A 84 -14.89 4.49 4.96
N LYS A 85 -15.22 4.40 3.66
CA LYS A 85 -16.34 3.58 3.17
C LYS A 85 -16.16 2.08 3.45
N ARG A 86 -14.90 1.64 3.51
CA ARG A 86 -14.52 0.24 3.78
C ARG A 86 -14.26 -0.05 5.26
N ASP A 87 -14.52 0.91 6.15
CA ASP A 87 -14.28 0.80 7.59
C ASP A 87 -12.80 0.55 7.96
N ASN A 88 -11.88 0.97 7.09
CA ASN A 88 -10.43 0.80 7.25
C ASN A 88 -9.74 2.09 7.69
N PHE A 89 -10.51 3.12 8.08
CA PHE A 89 -9.92 4.37 8.53
C PHE A 89 -9.24 4.21 9.91
N ASP A 90 -9.79 3.35 10.77
CA ASP A 90 -9.22 3.03 12.08
C ASP A 90 -7.99 2.12 11.99
N ASP A 91 -7.81 1.41 10.87
CA ASP A 91 -6.59 0.66 10.59
C ASP A 91 -5.37 1.59 10.46
N ILE A 92 -5.55 2.79 9.91
CA ILE A 92 -4.50 3.81 9.84
C ILE A 92 -4.09 4.23 11.26
N ALA A 93 -5.07 4.47 12.13
CA ALA A 93 -4.83 4.83 13.52
C ALA A 93 -4.14 3.69 14.27
N THR A 94 -4.54 2.44 14.02
CA THR A 94 -3.92 1.25 14.61
C THR A 94 -2.44 1.17 14.27
N ILE A 95 -2.07 1.35 12.99
CA ILE A 95 -0.67 1.34 12.56
C ILE A 95 0.13 2.49 13.20
N ALA A 96 -0.44 3.70 13.23
CA ALA A 96 0.20 4.84 13.90
C ALA A 96 0.46 4.55 15.39
N ASP A 97 -0.48 3.88 16.05
CA ASP A 97 -0.37 3.47 17.46
C ASP A 97 0.74 2.44 17.70
N LEU A 98 0.92 1.49 16.77
CA LEU A 98 2.00 0.51 16.83
C LEU A 98 3.39 1.17 16.77
N ILE A 99 3.53 2.19 15.92
CA ILE A 99 4.76 2.98 15.82
C ILE A 99 4.96 3.81 17.09
N ARG A 100 3.91 4.53 17.54
CA ARG A 100 3.94 5.35 18.76
C ARG A 100 4.38 4.56 19.99
N LYS A 101 3.90 3.32 20.13
CA LYS A 101 4.18 2.43 21.26
C LYS A 101 5.50 1.69 21.12
N ASP A 102 6.29 1.98 20.08
CA ASP A 102 7.59 1.33 19.81
C ASP A 102 7.45 -0.19 19.62
N ILE A 103 6.28 -0.66 19.15
CA ILE A 103 5.99 -2.09 18.92
C ILE A 103 6.53 -2.53 17.55
N PHE A 104 6.41 -1.66 16.54
CA PHE A 104 6.90 -1.92 15.19
C PHE A 104 7.73 -0.76 14.66
N HIS A 105 8.85 -1.11 14.01
CA HIS A 105 9.69 -0.19 13.24
C HIS A 105 9.46 -0.42 11.75
N ILE A 106 8.96 0.59 11.04
CA ILE A 106 8.55 0.45 9.65
C ILE A 106 9.69 0.89 8.71
N ASN A 107 10.44 1.91 9.10
CA ASN A 107 11.58 2.40 8.33
C ASN A 107 12.86 1.79 8.87
N LEU A 108 13.43 0.87 8.09
CA LEU A 108 14.70 0.21 8.41
C LEU A 108 15.77 0.63 7.40
N ALA A 109 16.94 1.05 7.89
CA ALA A 109 18.14 1.25 7.08
C ALA A 109 19.19 0.22 7.50
N ASN A 110 19.55 -0.72 6.61
CA ASN A 110 20.45 -1.83 6.92
C ASN A 110 20.02 -2.64 8.16
N GLY A 111 18.71 -2.85 8.33
CA GLY A 111 18.14 -3.56 9.49
C GLY A 111 18.05 -2.73 10.78
N MET A 112 18.55 -1.49 10.79
CA MET A 112 18.43 -0.58 11.94
C MET A 112 17.22 0.33 11.81
N SER A 113 16.41 0.40 12.86
CA SER A 113 15.27 1.33 12.94
C SER A 113 15.72 2.77 12.71
N GLN A 114 14.96 3.49 11.91
CA GLN A 114 15.09 4.93 11.68
C GLN A 114 13.97 5.64 12.44
N LYS A 115 14.14 5.75 13.76
CA LYS A 115 13.10 6.24 14.68
C LYS A 115 12.49 7.58 14.27
N ASP A 116 13.30 8.54 13.83
CA ASP A 116 12.80 9.86 13.43
C ASP A 116 11.89 9.77 12.19
N ILE A 117 12.21 8.87 11.25
CA ILE A 117 11.41 8.61 10.04
C ILE A 117 10.12 7.86 10.40
N ASP A 118 10.19 6.93 11.35
CA ASP A 118 8.99 6.25 11.88
C ASP A 118 8.06 7.25 12.59
N LEU A 119 8.60 8.18 13.37
CA LEU A 119 7.82 9.24 14.01
C LEU A 119 7.17 10.17 12.99
N GLU A 120 7.88 10.54 11.93
CA GLU A 120 7.32 11.32 10.82
C GLU A 120 6.19 10.54 10.10
N LEU A 121 6.41 9.25 9.83
CA LEU A 121 5.39 8.38 9.23
C LEU A 121 4.13 8.31 10.10
N MET A 122 4.30 8.15 11.41
CA MET A 122 3.20 8.15 12.39
C MET A 122 2.45 9.49 12.39
N GLN A 123 3.16 10.62 12.39
CA GLN A 123 2.54 11.95 12.26
C GLN A 123 1.76 12.11 10.95
N ASN A 124 2.28 11.57 9.85
CA ASN A 124 1.62 11.61 8.56
C ASN A 124 0.33 10.78 8.55
N LEU A 125 0.34 9.58 9.11
CA LEU A 125 -0.83 8.72 9.25
C LEU A 125 -1.95 9.37 10.07
N GLU A 126 -1.59 10.20 11.05
CA GLU A 126 -2.54 10.91 11.91
C GLU A 126 -2.94 12.30 11.41
N ASN A 127 -2.29 12.77 10.36
CA ASN A 127 -2.50 14.12 9.85
C ASN A 127 -3.96 14.33 9.40
N LYS A 128 -4.51 15.53 9.65
CA LYS A 128 -5.88 15.85 9.24
C LYS A 128 -5.99 16.15 7.75
N GLU A 129 -4.89 16.55 7.11
CA GLU A 129 -4.85 16.81 5.67
C GLU A 129 -4.90 15.50 4.89
N PRO A 130 -5.90 15.31 3.99
CA PRO A 130 -6.06 14.07 3.23
C PRO A 130 -4.81 13.68 2.42
N ILE A 131 -4.11 14.65 1.84
CA ILE A 131 -2.92 14.41 1.03
C ILE A 131 -1.78 13.80 1.85
N ILE A 132 -1.52 14.35 3.04
CA ILE A 132 -0.47 13.87 3.93
C ILE A 132 -0.86 12.49 4.47
N LYS A 133 -2.11 12.30 4.87
CA LYS A 133 -2.60 11.01 5.39
C LYS A 133 -2.57 9.90 4.34
N ALA A 134 -3.03 10.19 3.12
CA ALA A 134 -3.00 9.23 2.01
C ALA A 134 -1.55 8.86 1.67
N GLN A 135 -0.64 9.85 1.61
CA GLN A 135 0.78 9.60 1.39
C GLN A 135 1.39 8.74 2.50
N GLY A 136 1.03 8.99 3.76
CA GLY A 136 1.44 8.17 4.90
C GLY A 136 0.99 6.72 4.74
N ALA A 137 -0.30 6.49 4.44
CA ALA A 137 -0.86 5.15 4.29
C ALA A 137 -0.16 4.35 3.18
N VAL A 138 0.05 4.96 2.02
CA VAL A 138 0.69 4.30 0.88
C VAL A 138 2.20 4.07 1.13
N SER A 139 2.88 5.01 1.78
CA SER A 139 4.29 4.85 2.18
C SER A 139 4.49 3.69 3.14
N THR A 140 3.59 3.52 4.12
CA THR A 140 3.61 2.38 5.05
C THR A 140 3.56 1.04 4.31
N ILE A 141 2.65 0.89 3.34
CA ILE A 141 2.55 -0.33 2.52
C ILE A 141 3.90 -0.65 1.85
N TYR A 142 4.50 0.36 1.21
CA TYR A 142 5.77 0.15 0.52
C TYR A 142 6.89 -0.25 1.49
N ASN A 143 7.02 0.45 2.61
CA ASN A 143 8.07 0.22 3.59
C ASN A 143 7.95 -1.15 4.27
N VAL A 144 6.73 -1.56 4.64
CA VAL A 144 6.50 -2.91 5.19
C VAL A 144 6.83 -3.99 4.16
N ARG A 145 6.49 -3.78 2.87
CA ARG A 145 6.92 -4.70 1.80
C ARG A 145 8.44 -4.80 1.71
N CYS A 146 9.16 -3.69 1.80
CA CYS A 146 10.62 -3.70 1.82
C CYS A 146 11.14 -4.53 3.00
N ASN A 147 10.58 -4.36 4.20
CA ASN A 147 10.97 -5.11 5.38
C ASN A 147 10.67 -6.61 5.24
N MET A 148 9.52 -6.98 4.69
CA MET A 148 9.16 -8.38 4.48
C MET A 148 10.01 -9.08 3.41
N GLN A 149 10.53 -8.33 2.43
CA GLN A 149 11.41 -8.88 1.40
C GLN A 149 12.88 -9.03 1.85
N HIS A 150 13.33 -8.20 2.79
CA HIS A 150 14.75 -8.11 3.19
C HIS A 150 15.02 -8.55 4.63
N GLY A 151 14.01 -8.65 5.49
CA GLY A 151 14.14 -9.12 6.87
C GLY A 151 14.41 -10.62 6.93
N GLU A 152 15.28 -11.04 7.85
CA GLU A 152 15.38 -12.45 8.22
C GLU A 152 13.98 -12.94 8.64
N LYS A 153 13.49 -13.99 7.98
CA LYS A 153 12.09 -14.45 8.02
C LYS A 153 11.76 -15.11 9.37
N HIS A 154 11.70 -14.33 10.44
CA HIS A 154 11.07 -14.76 11.67
C HIS A 154 9.56 -14.51 11.55
N PHE A 155 8.80 -15.60 11.50
CA PHE A 155 7.34 -15.58 11.54
C PHE A 155 6.90 -15.54 13.00
N GLU A 156 6.48 -14.37 13.46
CA GLU A 156 6.07 -14.16 14.85
C GLU A 156 4.65 -13.62 14.93
N GLU A 157 3.82 -14.19 15.81
CA GLU A 157 2.39 -13.89 15.84
C GLU A 157 2.07 -12.41 16.10
N HIS A 158 2.96 -11.68 16.78
CA HIS A 158 2.80 -10.25 17.01
C HIS A 158 2.70 -9.47 15.68
N GLN A 159 3.31 -9.97 14.58
CA GLN A 159 3.24 -9.40 13.22
C GLN A 159 1.82 -9.29 12.68
N ARG A 160 0.88 -10.12 13.16
CA ARG A 160 -0.54 -10.03 12.83
C ARG A 160 -1.11 -8.63 13.09
N MET A 161 -0.69 -8.01 14.20
CA MET A 161 -1.17 -6.69 14.63
C MET A 161 -0.92 -5.61 13.57
N LEU A 162 0.15 -5.77 12.78
CA LEU A 162 0.49 -4.89 11.67
C LEU A 162 -0.10 -5.38 10.34
N LEU A 163 -0.03 -6.68 10.05
CA LEU A 163 -0.41 -7.23 8.75
C LEU A 163 -1.90 -7.14 8.46
N GLU A 164 -2.76 -7.43 9.44
CA GLU A 164 -4.21 -7.37 9.24
C GLU A 164 -4.72 -5.98 8.83
N PRO A 165 -4.43 -4.88 9.56
CA PRO A 165 -4.84 -3.55 9.14
C PRO A 165 -4.21 -3.17 7.79
N LEU A 166 -2.95 -3.54 7.57
CA LEU A 166 -2.26 -3.19 6.33
C LEU A 166 -2.83 -3.91 5.11
N ILE A 167 -3.23 -5.18 5.25
CA ILE A 167 -3.91 -5.95 4.21
C ILE A 167 -5.22 -5.28 3.83
N ARG A 168 -6.03 -4.85 4.80
CA ARG A 168 -7.33 -4.19 4.54
C ARG A 168 -7.16 -2.83 3.84
N ILE A 169 -6.18 -2.03 4.27
CA ILE A 169 -5.82 -0.77 3.62
C ILE A 169 -5.36 -1.03 2.19
N LEU A 170 -4.41 -1.95 1.99
CA LEU A 170 -3.86 -2.28 0.67
C LEU A 170 -4.93 -2.80 -0.29
N ASP A 171 -5.78 -3.71 0.16
CA ASP A 171 -6.89 -4.26 -0.62
C ASP A 171 -7.85 -3.15 -1.10
N SER A 172 -8.16 -2.19 -0.22
CA SER A 172 -9.01 -1.04 -0.57
C SER A 172 -8.37 -0.12 -1.62
N ILE A 173 -7.05 0.08 -1.55
CA ILE A 173 -6.31 0.89 -2.53
C ILE A 173 -6.17 0.14 -3.86
N VAL A 174 -5.97 -1.18 -3.82
CA VAL A 174 -5.92 -2.03 -5.02
C VAL A 174 -7.25 -1.98 -5.78
N GLU A 175 -8.38 -2.14 -5.08
CA GLU A 175 -9.71 -2.01 -5.69
C GLU A 175 -9.91 -0.63 -6.34
N LEU A 176 -9.58 0.45 -5.61
CA LEU A 176 -9.69 1.82 -6.13
C LEU A 176 -8.85 2.01 -7.40
N GLN A 177 -7.61 1.51 -7.41
CA GLN A 177 -6.76 1.59 -8.60
C GLN A 177 -7.31 0.80 -9.79
N ILE A 178 -7.84 -0.40 -9.57
CA ILE A 178 -8.47 -1.19 -10.64
C ILE A 178 -9.63 -0.42 -11.25
N GLU A 179 -10.50 0.16 -10.43
CA GLU A 179 -11.63 0.96 -10.88
C GLU A 179 -11.18 2.17 -11.69
N LYS A 180 -10.21 2.95 -11.19
CA LYS A 180 -9.67 4.13 -11.89
C LYS A 180 -9.04 3.79 -13.24
N LEU A 181 -8.19 2.76 -13.26
CA LEU A 181 -7.55 2.29 -14.50
C LEU A 181 -8.54 1.73 -15.53
N THR A 182 -9.74 1.32 -15.08
CA THR A 182 -10.82 0.83 -15.95
C THR A 182 -11.68 1.99 -16.48
N ASN A 183 -12.01 2.96 -15.63
CA ASN A 183 -12.96 4.03 -15.92
C ASN A 183 -12.37 5.18 -16.77
N GLU A 184 -11.06 5.45 -16.71
CA GLU A 184 -10.42 6.51 -17.52
C GLU A 184 -10.31 6.19 -19.03
N LYS A 185 -10.91 5.08 -19.50
CA LYS A 185 -11.01 4.73 -20.92
C LYS A 185 -12.41 4.91 -21.53
N SER A 186 -13.36 5.51 -20.80
CA SER A 186 -14.68 5.91 -21.32
C SER A 186 -14.72 7.39 -21.66
#